data_AF-A0A2T2R735-F1
#
_entry.id   AF-A0A2T2R735-F1
#
_cell.length_a   1.000
_cell.length_b   1.000
_cell.length_c   1.000
_cell.angle_alpha   90.00
_cell.angle_beta   90.00
_cell.angle_gamma   90.00
#
_symmetry.space_group_name_H-M   'P 1'
#
loop_
_entity.id
_entity.type
_entity.pdbx_description
1 polymer ?
#
loop_
_entity_poly.entity_id
_entity_poly.type
_entity_poly.pdbx_seq_one_letter_code
_entity_poly.pdbx_strand_id
1 'polypeptide(L)'
;MRSGIVIIAIAAVAIVAALFIVAGAVMDVTPLGIAAIVAAVAFGAGMLGLMAVLLTLVGTVRELTRSVEQITQETLPLLGSVNETVSGVNTELARVDAVVANVQSISTTADSLADVIHRVVANPLIKAAAFSAGTSAALRMLKREGRD
;
A
#
# COMPACT_ATOMS: atom_id res chain seq x y z
N MET A 1 -29.50 -22.12 -3.19
CA MET A 1 -30.35 -23.30 -3.52
C MET A 1 -30.01 -24.56 -2.72
N ARG A 2 -28.72 -24.87 -2.44
CA ARG A 2 -28.32 -26.14 -1.80
C ARG A 2 -28.74 -26.27 -0.32
N SER A 3 -28.69 -25.20 0.48
CA SER A 3 -29.16 -25.24 1.88
C SER A 3 -30.68 -25.46 1.99
N GLY A 4 -31.46 -24.97 1.01
CA GLY A 4 -32.92 -25.18 0.98
C GLY A 4 -33.29 -26.66 0.84
N ILE A 5 -32.58 -27.39 -0.02
CA ILE A 5 -32.83 -28.83 -0.24
C ILE A 5 -32.59 -29.63 1.04
N VAL A 6 -31.54 -29.31 1.80
CA VAL A 6 -31.22 -30.05 3.02
C VAL A 6 -32.21 -29.73 4.16
N ILE A 7 -32.64 -28.47 4.29
CA ILE A 7 -33.68 -28.10 5.26
C ILE A 7 -35.00 -28.81 4.91
N ILE A 8 -35.37 -28.86 3.63
CA ILE A 8 -36.55 -29.59 3.16
C ILE A 8 -36.42 -31.09 3.46
N ALA A 9 -35.25 -31.69 3.24
CA ALA A 9 -35.02 -33.11 3.54
C ALA A 9 -35.13 -33.43 5.04
N ILE A 10 -34.54 -32.60 5.90
CA ILE A 10 -34.65 -32.76 7.36
C ILE A 10 -36.10 -32.60 7.83
N ALA A 11 -36.81 -31.59 7.31
CA ALA A 11 -38.22 -31.37 7.60
C ALA A 11 -39.09 -32.56 7.15
N ALA A 12 -38.83 -33.09 5.95
CA ALA A 12 -39.54 -34.26 5.43
C ALA A 12 -39.34 -35.50 6.32
N VAL A 13 -38.10 -35.75 6.77
CA VAL A 13 -37.79 -36.85 7.70
C VAL A 13 -38.53 -36.69 9.03
N ALA A 14 -38.55 -35.48 9.59
CA ALA A 14 -39.27 -35.18 10.82
C ALA A 14 -40.80 -35.36 10.68
N ILE A 15 -41.37 -34.97 9.54
CA ILE A 15 -42.81 -35.14 9.25
C ILE A 15 -43.17 -36.62 9.15
N VAL A 16 -42.37 -37.42 8.41
CA VAL A 16 -42.61 -38.86 8.28
C VAL A 16 -42.56 -39.55 9.63
N ALA A 17 -41.62 -39.15 10.49
CA ALA A 17 -41.52 -39.67 11.84
C ALA A 17 -42.72 -39.32 12.72
N ALA A 18 -43.16 -38.05 12.68
CA ALA A 18 -44.36 -37.61 13.40
C ALA A 18 -45.58 -38.43 12.97
N LEU A 19 -45.70 -38.72 11.67
CA LEU A 19 -46.79 -39.53 11.12
C LEU A 19 -46.73 -40.98 11.64
N PHE A 20 -45.53 -41.56 11.69
CA PHE A 20 -45.31 -42.90 12.26
C PHE A 20 -45.61 -42.97 13.76
N ILE A 21 -45.27 -41.91 14.51
CA ILE A 21 -45.56 -41.80 15.94
C ILE A 21 -47.08 -41.76 16.18
N VAL A 22 -47.80 -40.94 15.43
CA VAL A 22 -49.26 -40.83 15.53
C VAL A 22 -49.93 -42.15 15.16
N ALA A 23 -49.49 -42.80 14.08
CA ALA A 23 -50.00 -44.11 13.69
C ALA A 23 -49.72 -45.17 14.77
N GLY A 24 -48.52 -45.17 15.36
CA GLY A 24 -48.16 -46.07 16.45
C GLY A 24 -49.02 -45.87 17.70
N ALA A 25 -49.36 -44.62 18.02
CA ALA A 25 -50.25 -44.29 19.13
C ALA A 25 -51.70 -44.75 18.89
N VAL A 26 -52.19 -44.71 17.65
CA VAL A 26 -53.54 -45.20 17.28
C VAL A 26 -53.62 -46.73 17.31
N MET A 27 -52.51 -47.43 17.05
CA MET A 27 -52.45 -48.89 16.94
C MET A 27 -52.03 -49.61 18.24
N ASP A 28 -52.06 -48.94 19.40
CA ASP A 28 -51.60 -49.48 20.70
C ASP A 28 -50.19 -50.10 20.66
N VAL A 29 -49.29 -49.49 19.87
CA VAL A 29 -47.89 -49.92 19.78
C VAL A 29 -47.18 -49.62 21.10
N THR A 30 -46.26 -50.51 21.50
CA THR A 30 -45.52 -50.34 22.75
C THR A 30 -44.81 -48.98 22.82
N PRO A 31 -44.84 -48.27 23.98
CA PRO A 31 -44.21 -46.96 24.12
C PRO A 31 -42.71 -46.98 23.77
N LEU A 32 -42.04 -48.11 24.00
CA LEU A 32 -40.64 -48.32 23.67
C LEU A 32 -40.40 -48.32 22.15
N GLY A 33 -41.32 -48.88 21.35
CA GLY A 33 -41.22 -48.89 19.89
C GLY A 33 -41.33 -47.48 19.31
N ILE A 34 -42.27 -46.69 19.83
CA ILE A 34 -42.44 -45.28 19.44
C ILE A 34 -41.18 -44.49 19.80
N ALA A 35 -40.66 -44.67 21.03
CA ALA A 35 -39.43 -44.02 21.46
C ALA A 35 -38.21 -44.38 20.59
N ALA A 36 -38.08 -45.65 20.17
CA ALA A 36 -37.00 -46.10 19.29
C ALA A 36 -37.08 -45.44 17.90
N ILE A 37 -38.29 -45.30 17.33
CA ILE A 37 -38.50 -44.64 16.03
C ILE A 37 -38.16 -43.14 16.15
N VAL A 38 -38.61 -42.48 17.21
CA VAL A 38 -38.28 -41.07 17.47
C VAL A 38 -36.76 -40.89 17.55
N ALA A 39 -36.08 -41.74 18.33
CA ALA A 39 -34.64 -41.68 18.51
C ALA A 39 -33.89 -41.90 17.19
N ALA A 40 -34.29 -42.89 16.39
CA ALA A 40 -33.69 -43.19 15.09
C ALA A 40 -33.84 -42.01 14.11
N VAL A 41 -35.02 -41.40 14.05
CA VAL A 41 -35.28 -40.25 13.18
C VAL A 41 -34.51 -39.02 13.66
N ALA A 42 -34.55 -38.70 14.95
CA ALA A 42 -33.85 -37.55 15.51
C ALA A 42 -32.34 -37.65 15.24
N PHE A 43 -31.76 -38.85 15.40
CA PHE A 43 -30.37 -39.11 15.09
C PHE A 43 -30.08 -38.94 13.58
N GLY A 44 -30.91 -39.52 12.71
CA GLY A 44 -30.75 -39.39 11.26
C GLY A 44 -30.86 -37.94 10.78
N ALA A 45 -31.85 -37.19 11.28
CA ALA A 45 -32.03 -35.77 11.01
C ALA A 45 -30.82 -34.94 11.48
N GLY A 46 -30.29 -35.23 12.67
CA GLY A 46 -29.08 -34.60 13.19
C GLY A 46 -27.87 -34.85 12.29
N MET A 47 -27.67 -36.09 11.83
CA MET A 47 -26.58 -36.46 10.93
C MET A 47 -26.70 -35.73 9.57
N LEU A 48 -27.91 -35.66 9.00
CA LEU A 48 -28.16 -34.90 7.78
C LEU A 48 -27.88 -33.39 7.96
N GLY A 49 -28.25 -32.82 9.12
CA GLY A 49 -27.93 -31.45 9.48
C GLY A 49 -26.42 -31.20 9.55
N LEU A 50 -25.68 -32.09 10.22
CA LEU A 50 -24.23 -31.99 10.34
C LEU A 50 -23.53 -32.10 8.97
N MET A 51 -23.99 -33.02 8.11
CA MET A 51 -23.55 -33.11 6.73
C MET A 51 -23.82 -31.83 5.93
N ALA A 52 -24.99 -31.20 6.13
CA ALA A 52 -25.32 -29.94 5.49
C ALA A 52 -24.31 -28.84 5.82
N VAL A 53 -23.95 -28.73 7.11
CA VAL A 53 -22.99 -27.74 7.60
C VAL A 53 -21.62 -27.99 6.96
N LEU A 54 -21.14 -29.24 6.97
CA LEU A 54 -19.86 -29.61 6.35
C LEU A 54 -19.82 -29.29 4.85
N LEU A 55 -20.87 -29.62 4.11
CA LEU A 55 -20.95 -29.31 2.68
C LEU A 55 -20.94 -27.81 2.39
N THR A 56 -21.59 -27.02 3.25
CA THR A 56 -21.57 -25.56 3.14
C THR A 56 -20.16 -25.03 3.38
N LEU A 57 -19.49 -25.53 4.42
CA LEU A 57 -18.12 -25.14 4.76
C LEU A 57 -17.13 -25.44 3.63
N VAL A 58 -17.23 -26.62 3.00
CA VAL A 58 -16.43 -26.98 1.83
C VAL A 58 -16.68 -26.02 0.67
N GLY A 59 -17.94 -25.60 0.47
CA GLY A 59 -18.28 -24.57 -0.51
C GLY A 59 -17.59 -23.24 -0.21
N THR A 60 -17.68 -22.75 1.02
CA THR A 60 -17.06 -21.50 1.46
C THR A 60 -15.54 -21.52 1.32
N VAL A 61 -14.89 -22.61 1.75
CA VAL A 61 -13.43 -22.75 1.62
C VAL A 61 -13.02 -22.73 0.16
N ARG A 62 -13.74 -23.43 -0.73
CA ARG A 62 -13.45 -23.41 -2.18
C ARG A 62 -13.59 -22.01 -2.78
N GLU A 63 -14.60 -21.26 -2.34
CA GLU A 63 -14.79 -19.88 -2.80
C GLU A 63 -13.64 -18.98 -2.33
N LEU A 64 -13.25 -19.09 -1.06
CA LEU A 64 -12.10 -18.38 -0.50
C LEU A 64 -10.81 -18.74 -1.26
N THR A 65 -10.59 -20.03 -1.55
CA THR A 65 -9.43 -20.48 -2.34
C THR A 65 -9.40 -19.82 -3.71
N ARG A 66 -10.55 -19.76 -4.41
CA ARG A 66 -10.64 -19.09 -5.72
C ARG A 66 -10.39 -17.59 -5.61
N SER A 67 -10.93 -16.92 -4.60
CA SER A 67 -10.67 -15.48 -4.39
C SER A 67 -9.19 -15.21 -4.11
N VAL A 68 -8.54 -16.04 -3.30
CA VAL A 68 -7.08 -15.92 -3.05
C VAL A 68 -6.28 -16.18 -4.34
N GLU A 69 -6.69 -17.16 -5.13
CA GLU A 69 -6.06 -17.46 -6.42
C GLU A 69 -6.20 -16.29 -7.40
N GLN A 70 -7.37 -15.67 -7.49
CA GLN A 70 -7.62 -14.46 -8.28
C GLN A 70 -6.76 -13.28 -7.79
N ILE A 71 -6.75 -13.00 -6.48
CA ILE A 71 -5.92 -11.94 -5.90
C ILE A 71 -4.45 -12.19 -6.23
N THR A 72 -3.98 -13.44 -6.13
CA THR A 72 -2.59 -13.79 -6.44
C THR A 72 -2.28 -13.59 -7.92
N GLN A 73 -3.18 -14.04 -8.82
CA GLN A 73 -3.03 -13.85 -10.27
C GLN A 73 -3.00 -12.38 -10.68
N GLU A 74 -3.74 -11.51 -9.98
CA GLU A 74 -3.74 -10.06 -10.25
C GLU A 74 -2.57 -9.33 -9.57
N THR A 75 -2.16 -9.76 -8.37
CA THR A 75 -1.12 -9.09 -7.58
C THR A 75 0.30 -9.36 -8.12
N LEU A 76 0.57 -10.57 -8.62
CA LEU A 76 1.90 -10.93 -9.14
C LEU A 76 2.34 -10.02 -10.32
N PRO A 77 1.49 -9.74 -11.33
CA PRO A 77 1.79 -8.76 -12.37
C PRO A 77 2.07 -7.36 -11.83
N LEU A 78 1.29 -6.89 -10.85
CA LEU A 78 1.45 -5.56 -10.26
C LEU A 78 2.80 -5.41 -9.56
N LEU A 79 3.25 -6.44 -8.83
CA LEU A 79 4.59 -6.45 -8.22
C LEU A 79 5.70 -6.39 -9.29
N GLY A 80 5.50 -7.07 -10.43
CA GLY A 80 6.38 -6.96 -11.60
C GLY A 80 6.45 -5.53 -12.15
N SER A 81 5.29 -4.90 -12.37
CA SER A 81 5.22 -3.51 -12.86
C SER A 81 5.79 -2.49 -11.86
N VAL A 82 5.64 -2.70 -10.55
CA VAL A 82 6.27 -1.87 -9.53
C VAL A 82 7.79 -2.00 -9.59
N ASN A 83 8.32 -3.22 -9.72
CA ASN A 83 9.77 -3.43 -9.86
C ASN A 83 10.32 -2.73 -11.12
N GLU A 84 9.60 -2.83 -12.23
CA GLU A 84 9.96 -2.13 -13.48
C GLU A 84 9.90 -0.61 -13.32
N THR A 85 8.86 -0.08 -12.66
CA THR A 85 8.75 1.35 -12.34
C THR A 85 9.87 1.83 -11.44
N VAL A 86 10.20 1.09 -10.37
CA VAL A 86 11.31 1.42 -9.45
C VAL A 86 12.64 1.35 -10.18
N SER A 87 12.84 0.38 -11.07
CA SER A 87 14.04 0.29 -11.92
C SER A 87 14.16 1.50 -12.86
N GLY A 88 13.04 1.94 -13.47
CA GLY A 88 12.97 3.16 -14.26
C GLY A 88 13.30 4.41 -13.46
N VAL A 89 12.70 4.56 -12.26
CA VAL A 89 12.99 5.67 -11.34
C VAL A 89 14.46 5.67 -10.93
N ASN A 90 15.05 4.52 -10.62
CA ASN A 90 16.48 4.43 -10.27
C ASN A 90 17.38 4.90 -11.42
N THR A 91 17.01 4.58 -12.66
CA THR A 91 17.72 5.04 -13.86
C THR A 91 17.63 6.55 -14.02
N GLU A 92 16.45 7.13 -13.81
CA GLU A 92 16.26 8.58 -13.87
C GLU A 92 16.94 9.30 -12.69
N LEU A 93 16.98 8.70 -11.50
CA LEU A 93 17.74 9.24 -10.36
C LEU A 93 19.24 9.29 -10.68
N ALA A 94 19.81 8.24 -11.29
CA ALA A 94 21.21 8.28 -11.74
C ALA A 94 21.47 9.40 -12.77
N ARG A 95 20.47 9.70 -13.60
CA ARG A 95 20.53 10.81 -14.55
C ARG A 95 20.47 12.17 -13.86
N VAL A 96 19.62 12.30 -12.84
CA VAL A 96 19.52 13.50 -12.00
C VAL A 96 20.83 13.74 -11.24
N ASP A 97 21.46 12.70 -10.69
CA ASP A 97 22.77 12.81 -10.03
C ASP A 97 23.84 13.38 -10.99
N ALA A 98 23.84 12.95 -12.25
CA ALA A 98 24.75 13.49 -13.26
C ALA A 98 24.47 14.98 -13.55
N VAL A 99 23.19 15.40 -13.58
CA VAL A 99 22.83 16.82 -13.73
C VAL A 99 23.28 17.62 -12.51
N VAL A 100 23.08 17.11 -11.30
CA VAL A 100 23.55 17.76 -10.07
C VAL A 100 25.07 17.92 -10.08
N ALA A 101 25.82 16.89 -10.49
CA ALA A 101 27.27 16.98 -10.63
C ALA A 101 27.72 18.04 -11.66
N ASN A 102 27.01 18.14 -12.79
CA ASN A 102 27.26 19.17 -13.79
C ASN A 102 26.95 20.57 -13.24
N VAL A 103 25.85 20.74 -12.51
CA VAL A 103 25.47 22.01 -11.87
C VAL A 103 26.50 22.42 -10.81
N GLN A 104 26.99 21.48 -10.00
CA GLN A 104 28.06 21.74 -9.04
C GLN A 104 29.32 22.24 -9.75
N SER A 105 29.71 21.58 -10.84
CA SER A 105 30.88 21.97 -11.64
C SER A 105 30.73 23.38 -12.24
N ILE A 106 29.53 23.73 -12.74
CA ILE A 106 29.21 25.07 -13.24
C ILE A 106 29.28 26.09 -12.10
N SER A 107 28.74 25.78 -10.92
CA SER A 107 28.79 26.67 -9.75
C SER A 107 30.23 26.96 -9.34
N THR A 108 31.09 25.94 -9.20
CA THR A 108 32.51 26.13 -8.85
C THR A 108 33.25 26.94 -9.91
N THR A 109 32.94 26.71 -11.19
CA THR A 109 33.52 27.50 -12.30
C THR A 109 33.07 28.95 -12.21
N ALA A 110 31.78 29.19 -11.95
CA ALA A 110 31.22 30.54 -11.79
C ALA A 110 31.84 31.27 -10.58
N ASP A 111 32.02 30.59 -9.44
CA ASP A 111 32.68 31.15 -8.26
C ASP A 111 34.14 31.53 -8.58
N SER A 112 34.85 30.65 -9.29
CA SER A 112 36.23 30.91 -9.72
C SER A 112 36.30 32.10 -10.68
N LEU A 113 35.37 32.18 -11.64
CA LEU A 113 35.26 33.30 -12.56
C LEU A 113 34.93 34.60 -11.82
N ALA A 114 34.01 34.55 -10.86
CA ALA A 114 33.62 35.71 -10.05
C ALA A 114 34.80 36.22 -9.20
N ASP A 115 35.58 35.33 -8.59
CA ASP A 115 36.78 35.67 -7.83
C ASP A 115 37.86 36.28 -8.73
N VAL A 116 38.06 35.72 -9.94
CA VAL A 116 38.98 36.30 -10.95
C VAL A 116 38.52 37.71 -11.35
N ILE A 117 37.25 37.90 -11.67
CA ILE A 117 36.68 39.22 -12.01
C ILE A 117 36.88 40.18 -10.84
N HIS A 118 36.59 39.74 -9.61
CA HIS A 118 36.78 40.55 -8.41
C HIS A 118 38.25 40.99 -8.27
N ARG A 119 39.22 40.08 -8.44
CA ARG A 119 40.66 40.41 -8.39
C ARG A 119 41.09 41.38 -9.49
N VAL A 120 40.56 41.23 -10.70
CA VAL A 120 40.88 42.11 -11.84
C VAL A 120 40.35 43.52 -11.60
N VAL A 121 39.17 43.68 -11.00
CA VAL A 121 38.53 44.99 -10.79
C VAL A 121 38.98 45.65 -9.47
N ALA A 122 39.25 44.87 -8.41
CA ALA A 122 39.62 45.39 -7.10
C ALA A 122 40.96 46.16 -7.14
N ASN A 123 41.98 45.62 -7.80
CA ASN A 123 43.32 46.23 -7.81
C ASN A 123 43.34 47.62 -8.49
N PRO A 124 42.73 47.81 -9.68
CA PRO A 124 42.59 49.13 -10.31
C PRO A 124 41.74 50.11 -9.51
N LEU A 125 40.64 49.67 -8.90
CA LEU A 125 39.78 50.55 -8.08
C LEU A 125 40.50 51.05 -6.83
N ILE A 126 41.23 50.17 -6.13
CA ILE A 126 42.06 50.55 -4.97
C ILE A 126 43.12 51.57 -5.40
N LYS A 127 43.79 51.35 -6.54
CA LYS A 127 44.76 52.30 -7.09
C LYS A 127 44.12 53.65 -7.45
N ALA A 128 42.94 53.66 -8.07
CA ALA A 128 42.21 54.87 -8.41
C ALA A 128 41.77 55.67 -7.16
N ALA A 129 41.27 54.98 -6.13
CA ALA A 129 40.87 55.59 -4.87
C ALA A 129 42.08 56.16 -4.09
N ALA A 130 43.21 55.44 -4.07
CA ALA A 130 44.44 55.92 -3.44
C ALA A 130 45.01 57.15 -4.16
N PHE A 131 44.96 57.17 -5.50
CA PHE A 131 45.40 58.31 -6.31
C PHE A 131 44.55 59.56 -6.03
N SER A 132 43.22 59.44 -6.02
CA SER A 132 42.34 60.58 -5.74
C SER A 132 42.46 61.07 -4.29
N ALA A 133 42.56 60.16 -3.32
CA ALA A 133 42.79 60.50 -1.92
C ALA A 133 44.14 61.23 -1.73
N GLY A 134 45.22 60.73 -2.33
CA GLY A 134 46.55 61.36 -2.30
C GLY A 134 46.55 62.75 -2.94
N THR A 135 45.88 62.90 -4.09
CA THR A 135 45.74 64.19 -4.77
C THR A 135 44.96 65.19 -3.91
N SER A 136 43.86 64.75 -3.27
CA SER A 136 43.10 65.60 -2.36
C SER A 136 43.87 65.99 -1.10
N ALA A 137 44.70 65.09 -0.55
CA ALA A 137 45.53 65.34 0.61
C ALA A 137 46.65 66.35 0.30
N ALA A 138 47.32 66.20 -0.85
CA ALA A 138 48.32 67.14 -1.33
C ALA A 138 47.72 68.55 -1.54
N LEU A 139 46.54 68.62 -2.15
CA LEU A 139 45.82 69.90 -2.31
C LEU A 139 45.44 70.53 -0.97
N ARG A 140 45.06 69.73 0.04
CA ARG A 140 44.77 70.22 1.40
C ARG A 140 46.03 70.70 2.14
N MET A 141 47.18 70.06 1.91
CA MET A 141 48.48 70.50 2.43
C MET A 141 48.89 71.84 1.82
N LEU A 142 48.84 71.97 0.48
CA LEU A 142 49.08 73.24 -0.22
C LEU A 142 48.16 74.37 0.26
N LYS A 143 46.89 74.05 0.55
CA LYS A 143 45.92 75.03 1.07
C LYS A 143 46.17 75.42 2.54
N ARG A 144 46.88 74.61 3.33
CA ARG A 144 47.24 74.91 4.72
C ARG A 144 48.53 75.72 4.83
N GLU A 145 49.47 75.51 3.92
CA GLU A 145 50.77 76.21 3.91
C GLU A 145 50.68 77.66 3.40
N GLY A 146 49.59 78.01 2.71
CA GLY A 146 49.27 79.40 2.34
C GLY A 146 48.47 80.19 3.38
N ARG A 147 48.45 79.76 4.65
CA ARG A 147 47.67 80.39 5.75
C ARG A 147 48.48 80.72 7.01
N ASP A 148 49.80 80.61 6.96
CA ASP A 148 50.73 81.22 7.93
C ASP A 148 51.45 82.41 7.27
#